data_AF-A0AA97ENQ9-F1
#
_entry.id   AF-A0AA97ENQ9-F1
#
_cell.length_a   1.000
_cell.length_b   1.000
_cell.length_c   1.000
_cell.angle_alpha   90.00
_cell.angle_beta   90.00
_cell.angle_gamma   90.00
#
_symmetry.space_group_name_H-M   'P 1'
#
loop_
_entity.id
_entity.type
_entity.pdbx_description
1 polymer ?
#
loop_
_entity_poly.entity_id
_entity_poly.type
_entity_poly.pdbx_seq_one_letter_code
_entity_poly.pdbx_strand_id
1 'polypeptide(L)' 'MPKQTKITENDHKEQPIFLSIDHLKNGHYKLNITLKNKVIKSIKLNKNI' A
#
# COMPACT_ATOMS: atom_id res chain seq x y z
N MET A 1 -9.06 15.64 22.94
CA MET A 1 -9.81 15.33 21.71
C MET A 1 -8.88 15.59 20.53
N PRO A 2 -8.58 14.62 19.65
CA PRO A 2 -7.70 14.88 18.52
C PRO A 2 -8.41 15.78 17.49
N LYS A 3 -7.72 16.83 17.08
CA LYS A 3 -8.19 17.92 16.23
C LYS A 3 -8.36 17.40 14.80
N GLN A 4 -9.59 17.38 14.29
CA GLN A 4 -9.86 17.10 12.87
C GLN A 4 -9.31 18.24 12.01
N THR A 5 -8.24 17.95 11.27
CA THR A 5 -7.68 18.87 10.28
C THR A 5 -8.54 18.82 9.03
N LYS A 6 -9.24 19.93 8.75
CA LYS A 6 -9.94 20.16 7.48
C LYS A 6 -8.96 19.99 6.32
N ILE A 7 -9.24 19.08 5.41
CA ILE A 7 -8.48 18.91 4.17
C ILE A 7 -9.15 19.80 3.11
N THR A 8 -8.53 20.93 2.82
CA THR A 8 -8.88 21.80 1.69
C THR A 8 -8.38 21.18 0.39
N GLU A 9 -9.21 21.30 -0.63
CA GLU A 9 -9.03 20.81 -2.00
C GLU A 9 -7.77 21.40 -2.68
N ASN A 10 -7.17 20.63 -3.60
CA ASN A 10 -6.08 21.00 -4.52
C ASN A 10 -4.65 21.14 -3.99
N ASP A 11 -4.09 20.06 -3.46
CA ASP A 11 -2.65 19.85 -3.48
C ASP A 11 -2.40 18.38 -3.84
N HIS A 12 -1.66 18.12 -4.93
CA HIS A 12 -1.35 16.78 -5.45
C HIS A 12 -0.35 16.06 -4.54
N LYS A 13 -0.69 15.94 -3.25
CA LYS A 13 0.14 15.29 -2.26
C LYS A 13 -0.02 13.79 -2.42
N GLU A 14 1.09 13.14 -2.73
CA GLU A 14 1.17 11.69 -2.73
C GLU A 14 0.61 11.14 -1.42
N GLN A 15 -0.42 10.30 -1.51
CA GLN A 15 -1.00 9.64 -0.36
C GLN A 15 -0.35 8.27 -0.20
N PRO A 16 0.42 8.03 0.87
CA PRO A 16 1.06 6.74 1.07
C PRO A 16 0.03 5.66 1.37
N ILE A 17 0.23 4.47 0.79
CA ILE A 17 -0.58 3.28 1.07
C ILE A 17 0.27 2.31 1.89
N PHE A 18 -0.25 1.89 3.04
CA PHE A 18 0.40 0.93 3.93
C PHE A 18 -0.33 -0.42 3.93
N LEU A 19 0.42 -1.52 3.93
CA LEU A 19 -0.10 -2.88 4.01
C LEU A 19 0.75 -3.68 5.01
N SER A 20 0.16 -4.08 6.15
CA SER A 20 0.81 -5.02 7.07
C SER A 20 0.72 -6.45 6.54
N ILE A 21 1.86 -7.14 6.56
CA ILE A 21 2.01 -8.53 6.11
C ILE A 21 2.50 -9.44 7.25
N ASP A 22 2.33 -9.01 8.50
CA ASP A 22 2.92 -9.67 9.67
C ASP A 22 2.34 -11.08 9.90
N HIS A 23 1.07 -11.27 9.53
CA HIS A 23 0.34 -12.53 9.65
C HIS A 23 0.61 -13.54 8.53
N LEU A 24 1.33 -13.16 7.48
CA LEU A 24 1.68 -14.09 6.40
C LEU A 24 2.69 -15.13 6.91
N LYS A 25 2.57 -16.38 6.46
CA LYS A 25 3.60 -17.40 6.74
C LYS A 25 4.90 -17.05 6.01
N ASN A 26 6.00 -17.66 6.42
CA ASN A 26 7.25 -17.54 5.69
C ASN A 26 7.10 -18.10 4.26
N GLY A 27 7.66 -17.40 3.29
CA GLY A 27 7.52 -17.74 1.89
C GLY A 27 7.72 -16.58 0.91
N HIS A 28 7.53 -16.89 -0.36
CA HIS A 28 7.68 -15.98 -1.48
C HIS A 28 6.30 -15.47 -1.94
N TYR A 29 6.15 -14.15 -1.96
CA TYR A 29 4.90 -13.48 -2.32
C TYR A 29 5.11 -12.54 -3.50
N LYS A 30 4.04 -12.32 -4.27
CA LYS A 30 3.99 -11.34 -5.35
C LYS A 30 2.82 -10.40 -5.11
N LEU A 31 3.10 -9.15 -4.79
CA LEU A 31 2.11 -8.09 -4.70
C LEU A 31 1.95 -7.43 -6.08
N ASN A 32 0.75 -7.50 -6.65
CA ASN A 32 0.41 -6.81 -7.89
C ASN A 32 -0.45 -5.58 -7.58
N ILE A 33 0.02 -4.41 -7.99
CA ILE A 33 -0.76 -3.17 -7.93
C ILE A 33 -1.48 -3.05 -9.28
N THR A 34 -2.81 -2.99 -9.23
CA THR A 34 -3.67 -2.93 -10.42
C THR A 34 -4.41 -1.62 -10.51
N LEU A 35 -4.53 -1.06 -11.70
CA LEU A 35 -5.38 0.09 -12.01
C LEU A 35 -6.19 -0.21 -13.26
N LYS A 36 -7.50 0.02 -13.24
CA LYS A 36 -8.41 -0.30 -14.37
C LYS A 36 -8.21 -1.74 -14.87
N ASN A 37 -8.14 -2.69 -13.93
CA ASN A 37 -7.96 -4.13 -14.17
C ASN A 37 -6.66 -4.50 -14.92
N LYS A 38 -5.68 -3.61 -15.00
CA LYS A 38 -4.36 -3.88 -15.55
C LYS A 38 -3.31 -3.80 -14.45
N VAL A 39 -2.34 -4.71 -14.48
CA VAL A 39 -1.18 -4.67 -13.57
C VAL A 39 -0.27 -3.51 -13.97
N ILE A 40 -0.05 -2.56 -13.07
CA ILE A 40 0.82 -1.40 -13.30
C ILE A 40 2.18 -1.54 -12.60
N LYS A 41 2.25 -2.34 -11.53
CA LYS A 41 3.49 -2.63 -10.81
C LYS A 41 3.38 -3.99 -10.12
N SER A 42 4.48 -4.73 -10.11
CA SER A 42 4.61 -5.97 -9.35
C SER A 42 5.80 -5.87 -8.42
N ILE A 43 5.63 -6.29 -7.17
CA ILE A 43 6.68 -6.31 -6.14
C ILE A 43 6.79 -7.74 -5.64
N LYS A 44 8.00 -8.30 -5.65
CA LYS A 44 8.28 -9.61 -5.03
C LYS A 44 8.70 -9.37 -3.58
N LEU A 45 8.10 -10.11 -2.66
CA LEU A 45 8.35 -10.03 -1.23
C LEU A 45 8.77 -11.42 -0.75
N ASN A 46 9.92 -11.52 -0.08
CA ASN A 46 10.36 -12.74 0.56
C ASN A 46 10.23 -12.55 2.07
N LYS A 47 9.28 -13.25 2.70
CA LYS A 47 9.13 -13.24 4.15
C LYS A 47 9.88 -14.44 4.73
N ASN A 48 11.04 -14.18 5.33
CA ASN A 48 11.91 -15.19 5.93
C ASN A 48 12.23 -14.82 7.39
N ILE A 49 11.25 -14.29 8.13
CA ILE A 49 11.42 -13.75 9.49
C ILE A 49 11.13 -14.86 10.51
#